data_AF-A0A960D4Z8-F1
#
_entry.id   AF-A0A960D4Z8-F1
#
_cell.length_a   1.000
_cell.length_b   1.000
_cell.length_c   1.000
_cell.angle_alpha   90.00
_cell.angle_beta   90.00
_cell.angle_gamma   90.00
#
_symmetry.space_group_name_H-M   'P 1'
#
loop_
_entity.id
_entity.type
_entity.pdbx_description
1 polymer ?
#
loop_
_entity_poly.entity_id
_entity_poly.type
_entity_poly.pdbx_seq_one_letter_code
_entity_poly.pdbx_strand_id
1 'polypeptide(L)' 'MPLGGSTSDLADLLAILELTPVGDDVFTGAHPRKNPVRTFGGQLMAQAFVAATRSLVHDLPPSALSVHFIAG' A
#
# COMPACT_ATOMS: atom_id res chain seq x y z
N MET A 1 11.42 10.45 -24.03
CA MET A 1 11.71 10.02 -22.64
C MET A 1 11.69 11.26 -21.76
N PRO A 2 10.65 11.52 -20.95
CA PRO A 2 10.68 12.64 -20.04
C PRO A 2 11.29 12.22 -18.69
N LEU A 3 12.22 13.05 -18.20
CA LEU A 3 12.81 12.99 -16.86
C LEU A 3 11.85 13.69 -15.88
N GLY A 4 10.89 12.96 -15.31
CA GLY A 4 9.96 13.45 -14.27
C GLY A 4 10.30 12.92 -12.88
N GLY A 5 11.57 12.99 -12.49
CA GLY A 5 12.22 11.99 -11.63
C GLY A 5 12.11 12.10 -10.11
N SER A 6 11.06 12.69 -9.52
CA SER A 6 10.86 12.56 -8.05
C SER A 6 9.41 12.80 -7.61
N THR A 7 8.81 13.92 -8.02
CA THR A 7 7.40 14.23 -7.68
C THR A 7 6.43 13.25 -8.31
N SER A 8 6.70 12.80 -9.55
CA SER A 8 5.86 11.80 -10.23
C SER A 8 5.97 10.44 -9.57
N ASP A 9 7.18 9.98 -9.24
CA ASP A 9 7.37 8.66 -8.64
C ASP A 9 6.83 8.61 -7.19
N LEU A 10 6.93 9.71 -6.42
CA LEU A 10 6.28 9.82 -5.12
C LEU A 10 4.74 9.83 -5.26
N ALA A 11 4.20 10.55 -6.24
CA ALA A 11 2.76 10.56 -6.49
C ALA A 11 2.26 9.15 -6.89
N ASP A 12 3.01 8.43 -7.71
CA ASP A 12 2.72 7.04 -8.07
C ASP A 12 2.76 6.13 -6.83
N LEU A 13 3.74 6.31 -5.94
CA LEU A 13 3.83 5.59 -4.68
C LEU A 13 2.61 5.85 -3.79
N LEU A 14 2.25 7.13 -3.59
CA LEU A 14 1.10 7.50 -2.77
C LEU A 14 -0.21 6.98 -3.37
N ALA A 15 -0.35 7.00 -4.70
CA ALA A 15 -1.53 6.47 -5.38
C ALA A 15 -1.72 4.96 -5.13
N ILE A 16 -0.64 4.19 -4.94
CA ILE A 16 -0.71 2.77 -4.59
C ILE A 16 -1.23 2.55 -3.16
N LEU A 17 -0.99 3.51 -2.26
CA LEU A 17 -1.46 3.44 -0.87
C LEU A 17 -2.93 3.85 -0.72
N GLU A 18 -3.53 4.46 -1.74
CA GLU A 18 -4.95 4.76 -1.77
C GLU A 18 -5.78 3.50 -2.07
N LEU A 19 -6.11 2.77 -1.01
CA LEU A 19 -6.91 1.56 -1.11
C LEU A 19 -8.39 1.88 -1.34
N THR A 20 -9.04 1.07 -2.17
CA THR A 20 -10.48 1.16 -2.42
C THR A 20 -11.23 0.24 -1.45
N PRO A 21 -12.13 0.76 -0.59
CA PRO A 21 -12.97 -0.06 0.27
C PRO A 21 -14.02 -0.81 -0.58
N VAL A 22 -14.21 -2.10 -0.28
CA VAL A 22 -15.17 -2.96 -0.99
C VAL A 22 -16.11 -3.72 -0.05
N GLY A 23 -15.98 -3.49 1.26
CA GLY A 23 -16.81 -4.07 2.31
C GLY A 23 -16.30 -3.66 3.70
N ASP A 24 -16.91 -4.20 4.75
CA ASP A 24 -16.51 -3.96 6.13
C ASP A 24 -15.11 -4.52 6.36
N ASP A 25 -14.15 -3.64 6.64
CA ASP A 25 -12.72 -3.98 6.80
C ASP A 25 -12.10 -4.72 5.61
N VAL A 26 -12.70 -4.59 4.41
CA VAL A 26 -12.17 -5.18 3.17
C VAL A 26 -11.75 -4.08 2.21
N PHE A 27 -10.48 -4.15 1.78
CA PHE A 27 -9.86 -3.15 0.91
C PHE A 27 -9.17 -3.83 -0.28
N THR A 28 -9.21 -3.17 -1.43
CA THR A 28 -8.46 -3.57 -2.63
C THR A 28 -7.36 -2.54 -2.92
N GLY A 29 -6.13 -3.04 -3.11
CA GLY A 29 -4.96 -2.24 -3.46
C GLY A 29 -4.59 -2.38 -4.93
N ALA A 30 -4.02 -1.33 -5.51
CA ALA A 30 -3.49 -1.38 -6.87
C ALA A 30 -2.03 -1.88 -6.89
N HIS A 31 -1.60 -2.47 -8.01
CA HIS A 31 -0.18 -2.74 -8.28
C HIS A 31 0.31 -1.82 -9.42
N PRO A 32 1.49 -1.18 -9.29
CA PRO A 32 2.00 -0.27 -10.31
C PRO A 32 2.15 -0.97 -11.67
N ARG A 33 1.77 -0.24 -12.73
CA ARG A 33 1.84 -0.72 -14.13
C ARG A 33 3.26 -1.01 -14.62
N LYS A 34 4.29 -0.48 -13.96
CA LYS A 34 5.71 -0.74 -14.26
C LYS A 34 6.09 -2.14 -13.75
N ASN A 35 5.58 -3.16 -14.41
CA ASN A 35 5.61 -4.59 -14.05
C ASN A 35 7.02 -5.11 -13.70
N PRO A 36 7.45 -5.14 -12.43
CA PRO A 36 8.61 -5.89 -12.02
C PRO A 36 8.19 -7.36 -11.92
N VAL A 37 9.14 -8.29 -12.01
CA VAL A 37 8.87 -9.74 -12.00
C VAL A 37 8.22 -10.21 -10.68
N ARG A 38 8.25 -9.40 -9.61
CA ARG A 38 7.66 -9.71 -8.30
C ARG A 38 7.06 -8.47 -7.64
N THR A 39 6.00 -8.69 -6.89
CA THR A 39 5.44 -7.68 -5.98
C THR A 39 6.46 -7.35 -4.89
N PHE A 40 6.74 -6.06 -4.70
CA PHE A 40 7.66 -5.63 -3.64
C PHE A 40 7.01 -5.85 -2.27
N GLY A 41 7.66 -6.60 -1.38
CA GLY A 41 7.12 -6.90 -0.04
C GLY A 41 6.80 -5.64 0.77
N GLY A 42 7.59 -4.57 0.62
CA GLY A 42 7.31 -3.29 1.26
C GLY A 42 6.00 -2.63 0.79
N GLN A 43 5.59 -2.85 -0.46
CA GLN A 43 4.29 -2.37 -0.96
C GLN A 43 3.15 -3.12 -0.27
N LEU A 44 3.22 -4.46 -0.24
CA LEU A 44 2.21 -5.29 0.42
C LEU A 44 2.09 -4.95 1.91
N MET A 45 3.23 -4.78 2.58
CA MET A 45 3.28 -4.35 3.97
C MET A 45 2.62 -2.96 4.17
N ALA A 46 2.96 -1.98 3.33
CA ALA A 46 2.41 -0.63 3.46
C ALA A 46 0.89 -0.60 3.19
N GLN A 47 0.40 -1.33 2.19
CA GLN A 47 -1.02 -1.44 1.91
C GLN A 47 -1.76 -2.16 3.05
N ALA A 48 -1.22 -3.27 3.57
CA ALA A 48 -1.81 -3.96 4.72
C ALA A 48 -1.90 -3.05 5.96
N PHE A 49 -0.87 -2.22 6.18
CA PHE A 49 -0.86 -1.26 7.28
C PHE A 49 -1.93 -0.17 7.14
N VAL A 50 -2.10 0.40 5.92
CA VAL A 50 -3.15 1.40 5.64
C VAL A 50 -4.56 0.81 5.83
N ALA A 51 -4.77 -0.43 5.39
CA ALA A 51 -6.04 -1.13 5.64
C ALA A 51 -6.30 -1.26 7.14
N ALA A 52 -5.32 -1.75 7.90
CA ALA A 52 -5.46 -1.96 9.34
C ALA A 52 -5.74 -0.66 10.10
N THR A 53 -5.11 0.46 9.75
CA THR A 53 -5.36 1.74 10.42
C THR A 53 -6.74 2.32 10.07
N ARG A 54 -7.22 2.12 8.83
CA ARG A 54 -8.57 2.54 8.40
C ARG A 54 -9.70 1.71 9.03
N SER A 55 -9.40 0.51 9.51
CA SER A 55 -10.33 -0.37 10.23
C SER A 55 -10.51 -0.05 11.71
N LEU A 56 -9.73 0.88 12.27
CA LEU A 56 -9.80 1.17 13.70
C LEU A 56 -11.09 1.94 14.03
N VAL A 57 -11.77 1.50 15.10
CA VAL A 57 -12.95 2.19 15.66
C VAL A 57 -12.57 3.57 16.23
N HIS A 58 -11.31 3.73 16.62
CA HIS A 58 -10.76 4.96 17.20
C HIS A 58 -9.46 5.33 16.50
N ASP A 59 -9.26 6.61 16.24
CA ASP A 59 -8.03 7.12 15.64
C ASP A 59 -6.86 6.98 16.65
N LEU A 60 -5.99 6.01 16.40
CA LEU A 60 -4.86 5.66 17.25
C LEU A 60 -3.59 5.62 16.42
N PRO A 61 -2.49 6.24 16.89
CA PRO A 61 -1.23 6.16 16.19
C PRO A 61 -0.72 4.72 16.20
N PRO A 62 -0.25 4.20 15.06
CA PRO A 62 0.31 2.87 15.02
C PRO A 62 1.62 2.80 15.80
N SER A 63 1.79 1.76 16.62
CA SER A 63 2.95 1.60 17.51
C SER A 63 3.94 0.52 17.04
N ALA A 64 3.43 -0.55 16.43
CA ALA A 64 4.24 -1.65 15.89
C ALA A 64 3.47 -2.39 14.79
N LEU A 65 4.20 -2.98 13.84
CA LEU A 65 3.66 -3.88 12.82
C LEU A 65 4.61 -5.07 12.66
N SER A 66 4.07 -6.28 12.68
CA SER A 66 4.77 -7.51 12.33
C SER A 66 4.13 -8.12 11.09
N VAL A 67 4.95 -8.47 10.10
CA VAL A 67 4.48 -9.02 8.82
C VAL A 67 5.23 -10.32 8.54
N HIS A 68 4.48 -11.34 8.13
CA HIS A 68 5.03 -12.60 7.67
C HIS A 68 4.54 -12.88 6.24
N PHE A 69 5.47 -13.02 5.30
CA PHE A 69 5.16 -13.33 3.90
C PHE A 69 5.14 -14.85 3.72
N ILE A 70 3.96 -15.39 3.37
CA ILE A 70 3.76 -16.83 3.15
C ILE A 70 4.03 -17.21 1.69
N ALA A 71 3.76 -16.30 0.75
CA ALA A 71 4.02 -16.47 -0.68
C ALA A 71 4.42 -15.11 -1.29
N GLY A 72 5.20 -15.15 -2.38
CA GLY A 72 5.64 -13.94 -3.09
C GLY A 72 6.00 -14.21 -4.55
#